data_AF-A0A1F9X3R7-F1
#
_entry.id   AF-A0A1F9X3R7-F1
#
_cell.length_a   1.000
_cell.length_b   1.000
_cell.length_c   1.000
_cell.angle_alpha   90.00
_cell.angle_beta   90.00
_cell.angle_gamma   90.00
#
_symmetry.space_group_name_H-M   'P 1'
#
loop_
_entity.id
_entity.type
_entity.pdbx_description
1 polymer ?
#
loop_
_entity_poly.entity_id
_entity_poly.type
_entity_poly.pdbx_seq_one_letter_code
_entity_poly.pdbx_strand_id
1 'polypeptide(L)'
;MKNYTASERTFFIVLVMLVIVSCLAIFLPQGIYTPKKELPTSKINIAVFNAVAVIFVYGGLGLAGLRLSRKIGFTDMWESGINNKQRFLIPAVIGFALGAVFIVGDIIFGKFHGFGSLPHPPFPLSIAASFTAGFGEEMIFRLFFVSFWVWLISGVFLKNRFQDEIFWGVSAVSAAFFAVSHFPVMMVLYDFKSISEIPQILMVEIILLNGLLSLFTAYYFRKYGYLAAVGIHFWADIVWHVLWGLK
;
A
#
# COMPACT_ATOMS: atom_id res chain seq x y z
N MET A 1 28.87 -8.69 16.94
CA MET A 1 27.77 -8.70 15.94
C MET A 1 26.59 -7.96 16.55
N LYS A 2 25.97 -7.01 15.84
CA LYS A 2 24.83 -6.26 16.39
C LYS A 2 23.62 -7.19 16.46
N ASN A 3 23.04 -7.39 17.65
CA ASN A 3 21.85 -8.22 17.80
C ASN A 3 20.63 -7.47 17.24
N TYR A 4 20.06 -7.96 16.14
CA TYR A 4 18.83 -7.41 15.57
C TYR A 4 17.61 -7.74 16.43
N THR A 5 16.75 -6.75 16.62
CA THR A 5 15.42 -6.93 17.25
C THR A 5 14.53 -7.87 16.44
N ALA A 6 13.45 -8.40 17.03
CA ALA A 6 12.48 -9.21 16.31
C ALA A 6 11.86 -8.44 15.13
N SER A 7 11.45 -7.19 15.33
CA SER A 7 10.93 -6.30 14.29
C SER A 7 11.92 -6.02 13.17
N GLU A 8 13.21 -5.82 13.46
CA GLU A 8 14.22 -5.64 12.40
C GLU A 8 14.40 -6.92 11.58
N ARG A 9 14.46 -8.08 12.23
CA ARG A 9 14.54 -9.37 11.52
C ARG A 9 13.31 -9.57 10.62
N THR A 10 12.12 -9.28 11.13
CA THR A 10 10.89 -9.38 10.34
C THR A 10 10.84 -8.37 9.21
N PHE A 11 11.30 -7.13 9.42
CA PHE A 11 11.42 -6.15 8.36
C PHE A 11 12.30 -6.67 7.21
N PHE A 12 13.47 -7.24 7.51
CA PHE A 12 14.34 -7.81 6.47
C PHE A 12 13.72 -9.02 5.78
N ILE A 13 13.04 -9.89 6.51
CA ILE A 13 12.31 -11.03 5.91
C ILE A 13 11.22 -10.52 4.96
N VAL A 14 10.43 -9.54 5.39
CA VAL A 14 9.40 -8.89 4.56
C VAL A 14 10.00 -8.24 3.33
N LEU A 15 11.12 -7.52 3.46
CA LEU A 15 11.80 -6.90 2.33
C LEU A 15 12.27 -7.95 1.31
N VAL A 16 12.87 -9.05 1.78
CA VAL A 16 13.30 -10.14 0.90
C VAL A 16 12.10 -10.77 0.18
N MET A 17 10.99 -11.02 0.89
CA MET A 17 9.77 -11.52 0.25
C MET A 17 9.23 -10.54 -0.78
N LEU A 18 9.21 -9.24 -0.47
CA LEU A 18 8.78 -8.19 -1.38
C LEU A 18 9.63 -8.18 -2.65
N VAL A 19 10.96 -8.29 -2.54
CA VAL A 19 11.86 -8.40 -3.70
C VAL A 19 11.52 -9.62 -4.55
N ILE A 20 11.40 -10.80 -3.92
CA ILE A 20 11.14 -12.05 -4.64
C ILE A 20 9.80 -11.98 -5.37
N VAL A 21 8.73 -11.58 -4.68
CA VAL A 21 7.38 -11.52 -5.27
C VAL A 21 7.31 -10.45 -6.37
N SER A 22 7.92 -9.28 -6.16
CA SER A 22 7.96 -8.21 -7.17
C SER A 22 8.72 -8.64 -8.44
N CYS A 23 9.77 -9.44 -8.31
CA CYS A 23 10.49 -9.99 -9.45
C CYS A 23 9.70 -11.08 -10.17
N LEU A 24 9.08 -12.00 -9.42
CA LEU A 24 8.24 -13.05 -10.00
C LEU A 24 7.05 -12.48 -10.76
N ALA A 25 6.45 -11.39 -10.26
CA ALA A 25 5.31 -10.71 -10.88
C ALA A 25 5.57 -10.32 -12.35
N ILE A 26 6.81 -9.98 -12.72
CA ILE A 26 7.20 -9.60 -14.09
C ILE A 26 7.04 -10.76 -15.09
N PHE A 27 7.14 -11.99 -14.61
CA PHE A 27 7.04 -13.20 -15.42
C PHE A 27 5.62 -13.77 -15.47
N LEU A 28 4.70 -13.27 -14.64
CA LEU A 28 3.31 -13.69 -14.64
C LEU A 28 2.52 -13.10 -15.83
N PRO A 29 1.37 -13.68 -16.21
CA PRO A 29 0.49 -13.10 -17.22
C PRO A 29 0.08 -11.67 -16.82
N GLN A 30 0.26 -10.71 -17.72
CA GLN A 30 -0.03 -9.29 -17.45
C GLN A 30 -1.42 -8.87 -17.93
N GLY A 31 -2.05 -9.62 -18.86
CA GLY A 31 -3.38 -9.28 -19.37
C GLY A 31 -3.42 -7.88 -19.96
N ILE A 32 -4.41 -7.09 -19.55
CA ILE A 32 -4.57 -5.67 -19.96
C ILE A 32 -3.42 -4.75 -19.49
N TYR A 33 -2.59 -5.21 -18.55
CA TYR A 33 -1.41 -4.49 -18.07
C TYR A 33 -0.16 -4.75 -18.94
N THR A 34 -0.30 -5.55 -20.01
CA THR A 34 0.81 -5.80 -20.93
C THR A 34 1.24 -4.49 -21.58
N PRO A 35 2.54 -4.12 -21.54
CA PRO A 35 3.02 -2.91 -22.20
C PRO A 35 2.67 -2.89 -23.69
N LYS A 36 2.04 -1.80 -24.16
CA LYS A 36 1.71 -1.61 -25.59
C LYS A 36 2.95 -1.43 -26.48
N LYS A 37 4.09 -1.10 -25.89
CA LYS A 37 5.39 -0.94 -26.57
C LYS A 37 6.30 -2.10 -26.22
N GLU A 38 7.20 -2.45 -27.14
CA GLU A 38 8.24 -3.43 -26.86
C GLU A 38 9.06 -3.02 -25.63
N LEU A 39 9.43 -4.03 -24.84
CA LEU A 39 10.27 -3.80 -23.67
C LEU A 39 11.66 -3.36 -24.14
N PRO A 40 12.26 -2.35 -23.49
CA PRO A 40 13.58 -1.85 -23.88
C PRO A 40 14.70 -2.86 -23.64
N THR A 41 14.42 -3.94 -22.89
CA THR A 41 15.38 -4.99 -22.55
C THR A 41 14.65 -6.28 -22.16
N SER A 42 15.41 -7.33 -21.86
CA SER A 42 14.85 -8.62 -21.44
C SER A 42 14.10 -8.52 -20.10
N LYS A 43 13.09 -9.37 -19.89
CA LYS A 43 12.38 -9.46 -18.60
C LYS A 43 13.30 -9.74 -17.41
N ILE A 44 14.38 -10.50 -17.63
CA ILE A 44 15.40 -10.77 -16.60
C ILE A 44 16.08 -9.48 -16.17
N ASN A 45 16.50 -8.64 -17.13
CA ASN A 45 17.13 -7.36 -16.79
C ASN A 45 16.16 -6.43 -16.06
N ILE A 46 14.88 -6.39 -16.48
CA ILE A 46 13.84 -5.63 -15.77
C ILE A 46 13.68 -6.16 -14.33
N ALA A 47 13.66 -7.47 -14.12
CA ALA A 47 13.56 -8.05 -12.79
C ALA A 47 14.76 -7.71 -11.90
N VAL A 48 15.98 -7.72 -12.45
CA VAL A 48 17.18 -7.29 -11.71
C VAL A 48 17.11 -5.82 -11.34
N PHE A 49 16.73 -4.93 -12.27
CA PHE A 49 16.55 -3.51 -11.97
C PHE A 49 15.45 -3.28 -10.93
N ASN A 50 14.35 -4.02 -11.03
CA ASN A 50 13.26 -3.95 -10.06
C ASN A 50 13.72 -4.42 -8.67
N ALA A 51 14.49 -5.50 -8.57
CA ALA A 51 15.03 -5.97 -7.29
C ALA A 51 15.90 -4.90 -6.62
N VAL A 52 16.79 -4.27 -7.40
CA VAL A 52 17.64 -3.17 -6.92
C VAL A 52 16.78 -2.01 -6.46
N ALA A 53 15.83 -1.56 -7.28
CA ALA A 53 14.90 -0.48 -6.92
C ALA A 53 14.14 -0.81 -5.63
N VAL A 54 13.66 -2.04 -5.48
CA VAL A 54 12.89 -2.45 -4.30
C VAL A 54 13.74 -2.39 -3.03
N ILE A 55 14.97 -2.89 -3.09
CA ILE A 55 15.91 -2.87 -1.96
C ILE A 55 16.23 -1.43 -1.55
N PHE A 56 16.54 -0.55 -2.50
CA PHE A 56 16.93 0.82 -2.18
C PHE A 56 15.76 1.69 -1.76
N VAL A 57 14.64 1.62 -2.49
CA VAL A 57 13.46 2.47 -2.22
C VAL A 57 12.69 1.92 -1.01
N TYR A 58 12.12 0.73 -1.09
CA TYR A 58 11.35 0.18 0.04
C TYR A 58 12.27 -0.15 1.22
N GLY A 59 13.41 -0.80 0.99
CA GLY A 59 14.33 -1.11 2.08
C GLY A 59 14.89 0.13 2.78
N GLY A 60 15.30 1.15 2.02
CA GLY A 60 15.82 2.41 2.56
C GLY A 60 14.76 3.22 3.32
N LEU A 61 13.62 3.49 2.66
CA LEU A 61 12.52 4.25 3.27
C LEU A 61 11.89 3.49 4.44
N GLY A 62 11.66 2.19 4.28
CA GLY A 62 11.10 1.34 5.31
C GLY A 62 11.97 1.24 6.56
N LEU A 63 13.29 1.14 6.42
CA LEU A 63 14.21 1.13 7.56
C LEU A 63 14.26 2.50 8.25
N ALA A 64 14.24 3.59 7.49
CA ALA A 64 14.11 4.94 8.04
C ALA A 64 12.79 5.08 8.81
N GLY A 65 11.68 4.65 8.22
CA GLY A 65 10.35 4.66 8.83
C GLY A 65 10.27 3.83 10.12
N LEU A 66 10.86 2.63 10.14
CA LEU A 66 10.94 1.78 11.33
C LEU A 66 11.68 2.47 12.48
N ARG A 67 12.76 3.19 12.18
CA ARG A 67 13.51 3.95 13.20
C ARG A 67 12.73 5.16 13.69
N LEU A 68 12.07 5.88 12.79
CA LEU A 68 11.30 7.07 13.11
C LEU A 68 10.03 6.74 13.92
N SER A 69 9.28 5.72 13.52
CA SER A 69 8.08 5.24 14.25
C SER A 69 8.40 4.91 15.70
N ARG A 70 9.49 4.16 15.95
CA ARG A 70 9.96 3.88 17.32
C ARG A 70 10.34 5.14 18.08
N LYS A 71 11.01 6.09 17.42
CA LYS A 71 11.44 7.35 18.05
C LYS A 71 10.27 8.22 18.50
N ILE A 72 9.14 8.19 17.79
CA ILE A 72 7.91 8.91 18.17
C ILE A 72 6.97 8.09 19.06
N GLY A 73 7.34 6.84 19.40
CA GLY A 73 6.57 5.99 20.31
C GLY A 73 5.37 5.28 19.65
N PHE A 74 5.38 5.10 18.33
CA PHE A 74 4.39 4.26 17.66
C PHE A 74 4.69 2.77 17.90
N THR A 75 3.63 1.96 17.84
CA THR A 75 3.69 0.51 18.02
C THR A 75 4.66 -0.15 17.02
N ASP A 76 5.64 -0.90 17.53
CA ASP A 76 6.62 -1.62 16.68
C ASP A 76 6.01 -2.89 16.07
N MET A 77 6.65 -3.46 15.03
CA MET A 77 6.12 -4.63 14.30
C MET A 77 5.84 -5.84 15.22
N TRP A 78 6.75 -6.08 16.16
CA TRP A 78 6.66 -7.13 17.18
C TRP A 78 6.58 -6.56 18.59
N GLU A 79 5.69 -5.57 18.79
CA GLU A 79 5.41 -5.05 20.13
C GLU A 79 4.87 -6.15 21.06
N SER A 80 5.42 -6.23 22.27
CA SER A 80 5.15 -7.30 23.23
C SER A 80 3.70 -7.30 23.75
N GLY A 81 3.10 -6.12 23.88
CA GLY A 81 1.72 -5.94 24.32
C GLY A 81 0.67 -6.25 23.25
N ILE A 82 1.07 -6.49 21.99
CA ILE A 82 0.16 -6.75 20.88
C ILE A 82 0.10 -8.25 20.58
N ASN A 83 -1.08 -8.84 20.76
CA ASN A 83 -1.32 -10.25 20.51
C ASN A 83 -1.58 -10.55 19.02
N ASN A 84 -1.54 -11.82 18.64
CA ASN A 84 -1.73 -12.23 17.23
C ASN A 84 -3.14 -11.95 16.69
N LYS A 85 -4.16 -11.85 17.55
CA LYS A 85 -5.50 -11.42 17.08
C LYS A 85 -5.47 -9.98 16.63
N GLN A 86 -4.83 -9.08 17.38
CA GLN A 86 -4.67 -7.67 17.03
C GLN A 86 -3.73 -7.47 15.85
N ARG A 87 -2.65 -8.26 15.78
CA ARG A 87 -1.64 -8.15 14.72
C ARG A 87 -2.09 -8.70 13.37
N PHE A 88 -2.92 -9.75 13.35
CA PHE A 88 -3.27 -10.47 12.11
C PHE A 88 -4.77 -10.66 11.90
N LEU A 89 -5.51 -11.19 12.89
CA LEU A 89 -6.93 -11.55 12.70
C LEU A 89 -7.83 -10.32 12.51
N ILE A 90 -7.72 -9.33 13.40
CA ILE A 90 -8.52 -8.09 13.33
C ILE A 90 -8.22 -7.35 12.01
N PRO A 91 -6.95 -7.12 11.63
CA PRO A 91 -6.59 -6.60 10.32
C PRO A 91 -7.20 -7.36 9.15
N ALA A 92 -7.17 -8.69 9.18
CA ALA A 92 -7.77 -9.51 8.13
C ALA A 92 -9.28 -9.28 8.02
N VAL A 93 -10.01 -9.35 9.13
CA VAL A 93 -11.46 -9.11 9.15
C VAL A 93 -11.82 -7.73 8.60
N ILE A 94 -11.06 -6.71 8.98
CA ILE A 94 -11.28 -5.34 8.50
C ILE A 94 -10.94 -5.22 7.01
N GLY A 95 -9.83 -5.81 6.56
CA GLY A 95 -9.47 -5.86 5.15
C GLY A 95 -10.55 -6.54 4.32
N PHE A 96 -11.07 -7.69 4.78
CA PHE A 96 -12.20 -8.36 4.13
C PHE A 96 -13.44 -7.46 4.01
N ALA A 97 -13.78 -6.75 5.10
CA ALA A 97 -14.90 -5.82 5.09
C ALA A 97 -14.68 -4.65 4.13
N LEU A 98 -13.47 -4.07 4.10
CA LEU A 98 -13.11 -2.99 3.18
C LEU A 98 -13.10 -3.46 1.72
N GLY A 99 -12.60 -4.66 1.44
CA GLY A 99 -12.68 -5.26 0.10
C GLY A 99 -14.13 -5.44 -0.36
N ALA A 100 -15.04 -5.82 0.53
CA ALA A 100 -16.47 -5.86 0.21
C ALA A 100 -17.04 -4.44 -0.07
N VAL A 101 -16.62 -3.44 0.69
CA VAL A 101 -16.97 -2.02 0.42
C VAL A 101 -16.43 -1.57 -0.94
N PHE A 102 -15.22 -1.99 -1.31
CA PHE A 102 -14.62 -1.67 -2.61
C PHE A 102 -15.43 -2.27 -3.76
N ILE A 103 -15.83 -3.54 -3.66
CA ILE A 103 -16.70 -4.19 -4.64
C ILE A 103 -18.03 -3.43 -4.79
N VAL A 104 -18.67 -3.06 -3.67
CA VAL A 104 -19.93 -2.31 -3.71
C VAL A 104 -19.73 -0.93 -4.33
N GLY A 105 -18.64 -0.24 -3.98
CA GLY A 105 -18.25 1.03 -4.58
C GLY A 105 -18.10 0.92 -6.10
N ASP A 106 -17.26 0.00 -6.55
CA ASP A 106 -17.00 -0.28 -7.97
C ASP A 106 -18.30 -0.55 -8.76
N ILE A 107 -19.20 -1.37 -8.22
CA ILE A 107 -20.50 -1.64 -8.87
C ILE A 107 -21.38 -0.38 -8.96
N ILE A 108 -21.35 0.48 -7.95
CA ILE A 108 -22.17 1.70 -7.90
C ILE A 108 -21.58 2.74 -8.86
N PHE A 109 -20.31 3.08 -8.70
CA PHE A 109 -19.61 4.10 -9.49
C PHE A 109 -19.48 3.70 -10.96
N GLY A 110 -19.26 2.41 -11.23
CA GLY A 110 -19.23 1.81 -12.57
C GLY A 110 -20.40 2.21 -13.47
N LYS A 111 -21.59 2.34 -12.87
CA LYS A 111 -22.83 2.76 -13.56
C LYS A 111 -22.84 4.23 -13.93
N PHE A 112 -22.12 5.07 -13.19
CA PHE A 112 -22.13 6.51 -13.36
C PHE A 112 -21.02 7.03 -14.27
N HIS A 113 -19.82 6.40 -14.26
CA HIS A 113 -18.72 6.81 -15.15
C HIS A 113 -18.67 6.03 -16.48
N GLY A 114 -19.47 4.96 -16.64
CA GLY A 114 -19.67 4.29 -17.94
C GLY A 114 -18.55 3.35 -18.38
N PHE A 115 -17.55 3.08 -17.55
CA PHE A 115 -16.46 2.12 -17.83
C PHE A 115 -16.75 0.70 -17.32
N GLY A 116 -17.83 0.50 -16.55
CA GLY A 116 -18.08 -0.75 -15.85
C GLY A 116 -17.13 -0.90 -14.66
N SER A 117 -16.82 -2.15 -14.29
CA SER A 117 -15.92 -2.44 -13.19
C SER A 117 -14.47 -2.04 -13.48
N LEU A 118 -13.78 -1.59 -12.44
CA LEU A 118 -12.37 -1.25 -12.49
C LEU A 118 -11.52 -2.47 -12.91
N PRO A 119 -10.47 -2.25 -13.72
CA PRO A 119 -9.59 -3.31 -14.16
C PRO A 119 -8.86 -3.99 -13.00
N HIS A 120 -8.73 -5.31 -13.09
CA HIS A 120 -8.01 -6.13 -12.09
C HIS A 120 -6.86 -6.89 -12.73
N PRO A 121 -5.70 -7.02 -12.03
CA PRO A 121 -4.62 -7.87 -12.50
C PRO A 121 -5.13 -9.31 -12.70
N PRO A 122 -4.76 -10.00 -13.79
CA PRO A 122 -5.22 -11.37 -14.02
C PRO A 122 -4.65 -12.33 -12.97
N PHE A 123 -5.34 -13.44 -12.70
CA PHE A 123 -4.78 -14.50 -11.87
C PHE A 123 -3.62 -15.22 -12.60
N PRO A 124 -2.49 -15.55 -11.95
CA PRO A 124 -2.17 -15.35 -10.52
C PRO A 124 -1.46 -14.03 -10.19
N LEU A 125 -1.28 -13.11 -11.15
CA LEU A 125 -0.66 -11.80 -10.92
C LEU A 125 -1.41 -10.99 -9.85
N SER A 126 -2.73 -11.11 -9.73
CA SER A 126 -3.51 -10.45 -8.66
C SER A 126 -3.03 -10.78 -7.25
N ILE A 127 -2.58 -12.01 -6.98
CA ILE A 127 -2.03 -12.37 -5.66
C ILE A 127 -0.69 -11.65 -5.44
N ALA A 128 0.19 -11.67 -6.45
CA ALA A 128 1.48 -11.00 -6.37
C ALA A 128 1.30 -9.48 -6.23
N ALA A 129 0.40 -8.88 -7.00
CA ALA A 129 0.04 -7.46 -6.93
C ALA A 129 -0.47 -7.08 -5.54
N SER A 130 -1.42 -7.84 -4.98
CA SER A 130 -1.97 -7.64 -3.63
C SER A 130 -0.88 -7.70 -2.56
N PHE A 131 0.06 -8.65 -2.69
CA PHE A 131 1.20 -8.75 -1.78
C PHE A 131 2.14 -7.55 -1.92
N THR A 132 2.51 -7.18 -3.15
CA THR A 132 3.44 -6.08 -3.37
C THR A 132 2.86 -4.72 -2.98
N ALA A 133 1.57 -4.50 -3.23
CA ALA A 133 0.85 -3.29 -2.82
C ALA A 133 0.71 -3.23 -1.30
N GLY A 134 0.09 -4.25 -0.70
CA GLY A 134 -0.16 -4.29 0.75
C GLY A 134 1.11 -4.17 1.61
N PHE A 135 2.26 -4.69 1.16
CA PHE A 135 3.53 -4.49 1.86
C PHE A 135 4.27 -3.23 1.41
N GLY A 136 4.47 -3.04 0.11
CA GLY A 136 5.28 -1.94 -0.43
C GLY A 136 4.68 -0.58 -0.14
N GLU A 137 3.39 -0.40 -0.42
CA GLU A 137 2.73 0.89 -0.26
C GLU A 137 2.60 1.28 1.21
N GLU A 138 2.28 0.33 2.10
CA GLU A 138 2.27 0.61 3.54
C GLU A 138 3.67 0.96 4.08
N MET A 139 4.73 0.42 3.47
CA MET A 139 6.10 0.76 3.84
C MET A 139 6.44 2.21 3.49
N ILE A 140 5.99 2.68 2.32
CA ILE A 140 6.20 4.07 1.89
C ILE A 140 5.29 5.03 2.65
N PHE A 141 3.98 4.79 2.64
CA PHE A 141 3.00 5.78 3.08
C PHE A 141 2.81 5.77 4.60
N ARG A 142 2.84 4.61 5.26
CA ARG A 142 2.53 4.52 6.70
C ARG A 142 3.82 4.45 7.50
N LEU A 143 4.66 3.46 7.21
CA LEU A 143 5.89 3.26 7.96
C LEU A 143 6.85 4.44 7.77
N PHE A 144 7.11 4.88 6.54
CA PHE A 144 7.98 6.02 6.27
C PHE A 144 7.25 7.37 6.34
N PHE A 145 6.35 7.68 5.41
CA PHE A 145 5.80 9.03 5.23
C PHE A 145 5.09 9.54 6.49
N VAL A 146 4.13 8.79 7.05
CA VAL A 146 3.43 9.22 8.27
C VAL A 146 4.41 9.37 9.44
N SER A 147 5.28 8.39 9.69
CA SER A 147 6.26 8.49 10.78
C SER A 147 7.22 9.65 10.60
N PHE A 148 7.67 9.92 9.38
CA PHE A 148 8.59 11.00 9.06
C PHE A 148 7.96 12.37 9.33
N TRP A 149 6.77 12.62 8.83
CA TRP A 149 6.12 13.92 9.00
C TRP A 149 5.63 14.15 10.44
N VAL A 150 5.15 13.11 11.13
CA VAL A 150 4.84 13.22 12.57
C VAL A 150 6.10 13.50 13.38
N TRP A 151 7.20 12.78 13.10
CA TRP A 151 8.49 13.04 13.74
C TRP A 151 9.00 14.46 13.47
N LEU A 152 8.96 14.92 12.22
CA LEU A 152 9.48 16.22 11.85
C LEU A 152 8.64 17.35 12.46
N ILE A 153 7.31 17.29 12.30
CA ILE A 153 6.43 18.37 12.77
C ILE A 153 6.27 18.31 14.29
N SER A 154 5.73 17.21 14.82
CA SER A 154 5.50 17.09 16.26
C SER A 154 6.83 16.96 17.01
N GLY A 155 7.68 16.03 16.61
CA GLY A 155 8.91 15.71 17.34
C GLY A 155 9.99 16.80 17.27
N VAL A 156 10.27 17.34 16.09
CA VAL A 156 11.34 18.35 15.90
C VAL A 156 10.81 19.77 16.08
N PHE A 157 9.82 20.20 15.29
CA PHE A 157 9.37 21.60 15.31
C PHE A 157 8.52 21.95 16.52
N LEU A 158 7.65 21.05 16.97
CA LEU A 158 6.74 21.29 18.09
C LEU A 158 7.22 20.67 19.41
N LYS A 159 8.43 20.12 19.45
CA LYS A 159 9.07 19.53 20.65
C LYS A 159 8.17 18.50 21.35
N ASN A 160 7.64 17.56 20.57
CA ASN A 160 6.70 16.50 20.94
C ASN A 160 5.29 16.97 21.38
N ARG A 161 4.88 18.19 21.02
CA ARG A 161 3.50 18.66 21.25
C ARG A 161 2.57 18.30 20.09
N PHE A 162 1.28 18.19 20.38
CA PHE A 162 0.20 17.97 19.41
C PHE A 162 0.36 16.71 18.54
N GLN A 163 0.98 15.66 19.07
CA GLN A 163 1.32 14.48 18.27
C GLN A 163 0.08 13.81 17.67
N ASP A 164 -1.04 13.79 18.41
CA ASP A 164 -2.30 13.19 17.96
C ASP A 164 -2.93 13.96 16.81
N GLU A 165 -3.01 15.29 16.93
CA GLU A 165 -3.56 16.17 15.92
C GLU A 165 -2.70 16.15 14.65
N ILE A 166 -1.38 16.22 14.82
CA ILE A 166 -0.42 16.12 13.72
C ILE A 166 -0.50 14.75 13.05
N PHE A 167 -0.64 13.66 13.82
CA PHE A 167 -0.82 12.32 13.24
C PHE A 167 -2.04 12.24 12.34
N TRP A 168 -3.20 12.75 12.77
CA TRP A 168 -4.41 12.71 11.95
C TRP A 168 -4.31 13.64 10.74
N GLY A 169 -3.76 14.84 10.89
CA GLY A 169 -3.51 15.76 9.77
C GLY A 169 -2.58 15.15 8.72
N VAL A 170 -1.45 14.57 9.15
CA VAL A 170 -0.50 13.88 8.27
C VAL A 170 -1.14 12.65 7.63
N SER A 171 -1.96 11.90 8.36
CA SER A 171 -2.65 10.71 7.81
C SER A 171 -3.68 11.09 6.74
N ALA A 172 -4.38 12.21 6.91
CA ALA A 172 -5.30 12.74 5.88
C ALA A 172 -4.54 13.17 4.62
N VAL A 173 -3.40 13.87 4.77
CA VAL A 173 -2.54 14.24 3.64
C VAL A 173 -1.95 12.99 2.96
N SER A 174 -1.53 12.00 3.75
CA SER A 174 -1.04 10.71 3.25
C SER A 174 -2.11 9.99 2.44
N ALA A 175 -3.35 9.95 2.92
CA ALA A 175 -4.48 9.37 2.22
C ALA A 175 -4.79 10.06 0.89
N ALA A 176 -4.69 11.40 0.83
CA ALA A 176 -4.85 12.14 -0.41
C ALA A 176 -3.75 11.81 -1.43
N PHE A 177 -2.48 11.78 -1.00
CA PHE A 177 -1.38 11.40 -1.90
C PHE A 177 -1.47 9.94 -2.35
N PHE A 178 -1.87 9.05 -1.44
CA PHE A 178 -2.10 7.64 -1.73
C PHE A 178 -3.19 7.46 -2.79
N ALA A 179 -4.31 8.15 -2.67
CA ALA A 179 -5.36 8.15 -3.69
C ALA A 179 -4.87 8.67 -5.04
N VAL A 180 -4.23 9.85 -5.06
CA VAL A 180 -3.80 10.50 -6.31
C VAL A 180 -2.68 9.71 -7.00
N SER A 181 -1.85 8.95 -6.27
CA SER A 181 -0.82 8.09 -6.89
C SER A 181 -1.39 6.96 -7.75
N HIS A 182 -2.70 6.71 -7.68
CA HIS A 182 -3.39 5.76 -8.56
C HIS A 182 -3.87 6.37 -9.88
N PHE A 183 -3.84 7.69 -10.05
CA PHE A 183 -4.24 8.31 -11.32
C PHE A 183 -3.35 7.91 -12.51
N PRO A 184 -2.01 7.83 -12.39
CA PRO A 184 -1.15 7.40 -13.51
C PRO A 184 -1.50 6.02 -14.06
N VAL A 185 -1.82 5.03 -13.22
CA VAL A 185 -2.18 3.69 -13.71
C VAL A 185 -3.52 3.73 -14.44
N MET A 186 -4.47 4.54 -13.98
CA MET A 186 -5.75 4.74 -14.67
C MET A 186 -5.58 5.41 -16.03
N MET A 187 -4.67 6.39 -16.13
CA MET A 187 -4.32 7.00 -17.41
C MET A 187 -3.75 5.98 -18.39
N VAL A 188 -2.90 5.06 -17.92
CA VAL A 188 -2.33 4.00 -18.76
C VAL A 188 -3.41 3.01 -19.22
N LEU A 189 -4.30 2.58 -18.32
CA LEU A 189 -5.30 1.56 -18.61
C LEU A 189 -6.42 2.05 -19.54
N TYR A 190 -6.82 3.32 -19.41
CA TYR A 190 -7.86 3.93 -20.23
C TYR A 190 -7.33 4.82 -21.37
N ASP A 191 -6.01 4.86 -21.56
CA ASP A 191 -5.34 5.65 -22.60
C ASP A 191 -5.57 7.17 -22.49
N PHE A 192 -5.81 7.68 -21.28
CA PHE A 192 -5.94 9.12 -21.04
C PHE A 192 -4.58 9.81 -21.18
N LYS A 193 -4.53 10.92 -21.92
CA LYS A 193 -3.27 11.64 -22.18
C LYS A 193 -2.94 12.65 -21.07
N SER A 194 -3.93 13.03 -20.28
CA SER A 194 -3.80 14.01 -19.20
C SER A 194 -4.73 13.68 -18.04
N ILE A 195 -4.42 14.18 -16.83
CA ILE A 195 -5.27 14.00 -15.64
C ILE A 195 -6.66 14.62 -15.87
N SER A 196 -6.76 15.70 -16.65
CA SER A 196 -8.03 16.35 -17.00
C SER A 196 -8.97 15.48 -17.83
N GLU A 197 -8.48 14.41 -18.45
CA GLU A 197 -9.32 13.46 -19.21
C GLU A 197 -9.95 12.39 -18.31
N ILE A 198 -9.50 12.24 -17.07
CA ILE A 198 -10.11 11.29 -16.13
C ILE A 198 -11.49 11.84 -15.73
N PRO A 199 -12.59 11.09 -15.94
CA PRO A 199 -13.91 11.58 -15.55
C PRO A 199 -13.98 11.87 -14.05
N GLN A 200 -14.63 12.97 -13.69
CA GLN A 200 -14.72 13.42 -12.29
C GLN A 200 -15.29 12.35 -11.36
N ILE A 201 -16.28 11.58 -11.82
CA ILE A 201 -16.89 10.50 -11.05
C ILE A 201 -15.88 9.38 -10.78
N LEU A 202 -15.05 9.04 -11.77
CA LEU A 202 -13.97 8.06 -11.61
C LEU A 202 -12.88 8.58 -10.65
N MET A 203 -12.55 9.88 -10.69
CA MET A 203 -11.65 10.49 -9.71
C MET A 203 -12.21 10.37 -8.28
N VAL A 204 -13.51 10.66 -8.09
CA VAL A 204 -14.19 10.57 -6.80
C VAL A 204 -14.15 9.13 -6.27
N GLU A 205 -14.42 8.14 -7.12
CA GLU A 205 -14.33 6.73 -6.76
C GLU A 205 -12.91 6.35 -6.29
N ILE A 206 -11.89 6.65 -7.10
CA ILE A 206 -10.49 6.34 -6.77
C ILE A 206 -10.11 7.01 -5.44
N ILE A 207 -10.46 8.28 -5.26
CA ILE A 207 -10.15 9.03 -4.03
C ILE A 207 -10.87 8.44 -2.83
N LEU A 208 -12.15 8.11 -2.98
CA LEU A 208 -12.96 7.61 -1.87
C LEU A 208 -12.47 6.24 -1.41
N LEU A 209 -12.27 5.29 -2.34
CA LEU A 209 -11.87 3.92 -2.01
C LEU A 209 -10.45 3.89 -1.40
N ASN A 210 -9.48 4.50 -2.08
CA ASN A 210 -8.10 4.52 -1.60
C ASN A 210 -7.92 5.39 -0.34
N GLY A 211 -8.64 6.51 -0.26
CA GLY A 211 -8.63 7.36 0.92
C GLY A 211 -9.19 6.65 2.15
N LEU A 212 -10.31 5.92 1.99
CA LEU A 212 -10.90 5.12 3.06
C LEU A 212 -9.93 4.05 3.56
N LEU A 213 -9.35 3.26 2.66
CA LEU A 213 -8.34 2.26 3.02
C LEU A 213 -7.18 2.92 3.76
N SER A 214 -6.68 4.05 3.26
CA SER A 214 -5.54 4.73 3.86
C SER A 214 -5.78 5.24 5.27
N LEU A 215 -6.97 5.74 5.58
CA LEU A 215 -7.30 6.16 6.94
C LEU A 215 -7.39 4.97 7.90
N PHE A 216 -7.96 3.85 7.45
CA PHE A 216 -8.02 2.63 8.25
C PHE A 216 -6.62 2.07 8.51
N THR A 217 -5.78 1.93 7.47
CA THR A 217 -4.44 1.40 7.67
C THR A 217 -3.56 2.34 8.50
N ALA A 218 -3.73 3.67 8.41
CA ALA A 218 -3.06 4.62 9.29
C ALA A 218 -3.47 4.46 10.77
N TYR A 219 -4.77 4.35 11.05
CA TYR A 219 -5.27 4.13 12.42
C TYR A 219 -4.70 2.84 13.02
N TYR A 220 -4.75 1.73 12.28
CA TYR A 220 -4.26 0.43 12.76
C TYR A 220 -2.73 0.33 12.74
N PHE A 221 -2.04 1.08 11.88
CA PHE A 221 -0.59 1.26 11.94
C PHE A 221 -0.18 1.84 13.29
N ARG A 222 -0.81 2.95 13.70
CA ARG A 222 -0.49 3.57 14.99
C ARG A 222 -0.88 2.68 16.17
N LYS A 223 -2.00 1.97 16.06
CA LYS A 223 -2.55 1.15 17.14
C LYS A 223 -1.80 -0.17 17.34
N TYR A 224 -1.58 -0.93 16.27
CA TYR A 224 -1.07 -2.32 16.30
C TYR A 224 0.21 -2.54 15.47
N GLY A 225 0.77 -1.48 14.90
CA GLY A 225 2.02 -1.51 14.17
C GLY A 225 1.87 -1.84 12.69
N TYR A 226 3.00 -1.83 11.98
CA TYR A 226 3.08 -2.00 10.53
C TYR A 226 2.35 -3.24 9.99
N LEU A 227 2.51 -4.40 10.63
CA LEU A 227 1.90 -5.64 10.15
C LEU A 227 0.36 -5.59 10.16
N ALA A 228 -0.24 -4.79 11.04
CA ALA A 228 -1.69 -4.60 11.05
C ALA A 228 -2.16 -3.75 9.86
N ALA A 229 -1.42 -2.71 9.50
CA ALA A 229 -1.69 -1.89 8.32
C ALA A 229 -1.59 -2.73 7.03
N VAL A 230 -0.49 -3.49 6.91
CA VAL A 230 -0.29 -4.45 5.82
C VAL A 230 -1.42 -5.46 5.74
N GLY A 231 -1.82 -6.04 6.88
CA GLY A 231 -2.90 -7.03 6.92
C GLY A 231 -4.21 -6.48 6.37
N ILE A 232 -4.61 -5.27 6.77
CA ILE A 232 -5.84 -4.64 6.26
C ILE A 232 -5.77 -4.47 4.75
N HIS A 233 -4.69 -3.88 4.25
CA HIS A 233 -4.51 -3.62 2.84
C HIS A 233 -4.48 -4.91 2.02
N PHE A 234 -3.61 -5.85 2.39
CA PHE A 234 -3.47 -7.12 1.70
C PHE A 234 -4.81 -7.87 1.60
N TRP A 235 -5.57 -7.96 2.69
CA TRP A 235 -6.85 -8.69 2.67
C TRP A 235 -7.95 -7.94 1.92
N ALA A 236 -7.93 -6.60 1.89
CA ALA A 236 -8.83 -5.83 1.02
C ALA A 236 -8.56 -6.15 -0.46
N ASP A 237 -7.29 -6.18 -0.85
CA ASP A 237 -6.89 -6.51 -2.22
C ASP A 237 -7.17 -7.97 -2.58
N ILE A 238 -6.98 -8.92 -1.66
CA ILE A 238 -7.38 -10.31 -1.91
C ILE A 238 -8.86 -10.40 -2.24
N VAL A 239 -9.73 -9.71 -1.50
CA VAL A 239 -11.17 -9.72 -1.78
C VAL A 239 -11.48 -9.02 -3.11
N TRP A 240 -10.88 -7.86 -3.35
CA TRP A 240 -11.21 -7.03 -4.51
C TRP A 240 -10.53 -7.48 -5.81
N HIS A 241 -9.20 -7.63 -5.81
CA HIS A 241 -8.45 -8.01 -7.01
C HIS A 241 -8.42 -9.50 -7.28
N VAL A 242 -8.43 -10.36 -6.26
CA VAL A 242 -8.37 -11.82 -6.47
C VAL A 242 -9.77 -12.41 -6.55
N LEU A 243 -10.58 -12.31 -5.50
CA LEU A 243 -11.88 -13.01 -5.47
C LEU A 243 -12.89 -12.40 -6.44
N TRP A 244 -13.01 -11.07 -6.46
CA TRP A 244 -13.92 -10.40 -7.39
C TRP A 244 -13.36 -10.34 -8.82
N GLY A 245 -12.06 -10.12 -9.00
CA GLY A 245 -11.40 -10.13 -10.30
C GLY A 245 -11.29 -11.47 -11.02
N LEU A 246 -11.70 -12.59 -10.41
CA LEU A 246 -11.81 -13.89 -11.06
C LEU A 246 -13.08 -14.05 -11.93
N LYS A 247 -14.01 -13.10 -11.86
CA LYS A 247 -15.22 -13.07 -12.69
C LYS A 247 -14.93 -12.60 -14.11
#